data_AF-A0A0D0UXV8-F1
#
_entry.id   AF-A0A0D0UXV8-F1
#
_cell.length_a   1.000
_cell.length_b   1.000
_cell.length_c   1.000
_cell.angle_alpha   90.00
_cell.angle_beta   90.00
_cell.angle_gamma   90.00
#
_symmetry.space_group_name_H-M   'P 1'
#
loop_
_entity.id
_entity.type
_entity.pdbx_description
1 polymer ?
#
loop_
_entity_poly.entity_id
_entity_poly.type
_entity_poly.pdbx_seq_one_letter_code
_entity_poly.pdbx_strand_id
1 'polypeptide(L)'
;MKSDVTLAELSEAGDKYIKDRSVGQINDGEILRSKGDYESGRYTGSLSAQTLGICHPTTAQLDYIICNNALKTGNPLKAEGSQLLKLQVGAHIDGYGAVVGGNFLLGESLAAKKLAKAATEVAKLVLDTIKVSIITSKRVVALIDNLFPLLLAWRASWHQHTQYDIQGPKEIDLFPSGDKPYQEGIFFETGEVYTVEVWITDAEDPAPQPAVELDKTLHQIPPSKDISGLSAELKEAYKCITDKVRLHQI
;
A
#
# COMPACT_ATOMS: atom_id res chain seq x y z
N MET A 1 -5.69 2.21 -27.06
CA MET A 1 -4.39 2.82 -26.78
C MET A 1 -3.38 1.66 -26.72
N LYS A 2 -2.61 1.41 -27.79
CA LYS A 2 -1.51 0.43 -27.75
C LYS A 2 -0.26 1.22 -27.40
N SER A 3 0.07 1.30 -26.12
CA SER A 3 1.35 1.82 -25.68
C SER A 3 2.28 0.63 -25.44
N ASP A 4 3.47 0.64 -26.04
CA ASP A 4 4.51 -0.39 -25.85
C ASP A 4 5.15 -0.38 -24.44
N VAL A 5 4.53 0.32 -23.49
CA VAL A 5 5.03 0.53 -22.14
C VAL A 5 4.89 -0.76 -21.34
N THR A 6 6.02 -1.23 -20.82
CA THR A 6 6.12 -2.36 -19.89
C THR A 6 5.63 -1.97 -18.50
N LEU A 7 5.23 -2.95 -17.70
CA LEU A 7 4.84 -2.70 -16.31
C LEU A 7 6.02 -2.15 -15.46
N ALA A 8 7.26 -2.53 -15.79
CA ALA A 8 8.45 -2.00 -15.13
C ALA A 8 8.63 -0.50 -15.39
N GLU A 9 8.44 -0.05 -16.63
CA GLU A 9 8.49 1.37 -16.98
C GLU A 9 7.39 2.18 -16.28
N LEU A 10 6.18 1.62 -16.14
CA LEU A 10 5.10 2.24 -15.35
C LEU A 10 5.47 2.37 -13.87
N SER A 11 6.06 1.32 -13.30
CA SER A 11 6.54 1.29 -11.92
C SER A 11 7.60 2.37 -11.67
N GLU A 12 8.62 2.43 -12.52
CA GLU A 12 9.69 3.43 -12.41
C GLU A 12 9.18 4.86 -12.61
N ALA A 13 8.26 5.07 -13.55
CA ALA A 13 7.66 6.37 -13.78
C ALA A 13 6.85 6.88 -12.57
N GLY A 14 6.09 6.00 -11.91
CA GLY A 14 5.36 6.34 -10.69
C GLY A 14 6.28 6.76 -9.54
N ASP A 15 7.34 5.99 -9.29
CA ASP A 15 8.33 6.30 -8.25
C ASP A 15 9.08 7.60 -8.55
N LYS A 16 9.47 7.80 -9.81
CA LYS A 16 10.11 9.04 -10.27
C LYS A 16 9.19 10.24 -10.06
N TYR A 17 7.91 10.12 -10.41
CA TYR A 17 6.94 11.20 -10.24
C TYR A 17 6.80 11.62 -8.78
N ILE A 18 6.72 10.66 -7.84
CA ILE A 18 6.65 10.96 -6.40
C ILE A 18 7.92 11.68 -5.94
N LYS A 19 9.09 11.22 -6.36
CA LYS A 19 10.39 11.84 -6.02
C LYS A 19 10.50 13.26 -6.56
N ASP A 20 10.21 13.48 -7.85
CA ASP A 20 10.31 14.80 -8.48
C ASP A 20 9.37 15.82 -7.81
N ARG A 21 8.14 15.40 -7.46
CA ARG A 21 7.17 16.26 -6.76
C ARG A 21 7.55 16.53 -5.31
N SER A 22 8.16 15.57 -4.64
CA SER A 22 8.72 15.75 -3.30
C SER A 22 9.79 16.85 -3.31
N VAL A 23 10.65 16.88 -4.33
CA VAL A 23 11.68 17.92 -4.49
C VAL A 23 11.09 19.27 -4.94
N GLY A 24 10.12 19.25 -5.86
CA GLY A 24 9.46 20.47 -6.36
C GLY A 24 8.63 21.21 -5.30
N GLN A 25 7.92 20.50 -4.43
CA GLN A 25 7.17 21.13 -3.33
C GLN A 25 8.06 21.73 -2.24
N ILE A 26 9.30 21.25 -2.08
CA ILE A 26 10.30 21.89 -1.20
C ILE A 26 10.75 23.23 -1.79
N ASN A 27 10.84 23.35 -3.12
CA ASN A 27 11.31 24.56 -3.79
C ASN A 27 10.21 25.60 -4.04
N ASP A 28 8.95 25.18 -4.26
CA ASP A 28 7.83 26.07 -4.64
C ASP A 28 6.93 26.47 -3.47
N GLY A 29 7.19 25.99 -2.25
CA GLY A 29 6.44 26.40 -1.07
C GLY A 29 6.75 25.57 0.16
N GLU A 30 7.73 26.04 0.95
CA GLU A 30 7.79 25.91 2.41
C GLU A 30 6.62 25.15 3.06
N ILE A 31 6.67 23.81 3.11
CA ILE A 31 5.80 23.05 4.02
C ILE A 31 6.46 23.15 5.40
N LEU A 32 6.26 24.27 6.07
CA LEU A 32 6.77 24.51 7.42
C LEU A 32 5.83 23.87 8.43
N ARG A 33 6.33 22.92 9.24
CA ARG A 33 5.68 22.58 10.50
C ARG A 33 6.24 23.52 11.56
N SER A 34 5.44 24.49 12.00
CA SER A 34 5.76 25.30 13.17
C SER A 34 5.67 24.42 14.43
N LYS A 35 6.81 24.05 15.01
CA LYS A 35 6.89 23.70 16.43
C LYS A 35 7.42 24.92 17.17
N GLY A 36 6.52 25.75 17.68
CA GLY A 36 6.86 26.90 18.49
C GLY A 36 5.62 27.49 19.15
N ASP A 37 5.77 27.92 20.40
CA ASP A 37 4.73 28.66 21.12
C ASP A 37 4.58 30.05 20.51
N TYR A 38 3.33 30.46 20.27
CA TYR A 38 2.99 31.79 19.78
C TYR A 38 2.97 32.77 20.97
N GLU A 39 4.15 33.25 21.40
CA GLU A 39 4.22 34.39 22.32
C GLU A 39 4.78 35.63 21.62
N SER A 40 4.05 36.76 21.75
CA SER A 40 4.49 38.12 21.39
C SER A 40 4.80 38.43 19.90
N GLY A 41 4.35 37.60 18.96
CA GLY A 41 4.44 37.91 17.53
C GLY A 41 5.84 37.81 16.92
N ARG A 42 6.77 37.11 17.60
CA ARG A 42 8.06 36.69 17.03
C ARG A 42 8.19 35.18 17.14
N TYR A 43 8.38 34.51 16.00
CA TYR A 43 8.67 33.09 15.93
C TYR A 43 10.13 32.83 16.35
N THR A 44 10.35 31.92 17.31
CA THR A 44 11.68 31.52 17.82
C THR A 44 11.97 30.02 17.66
N GLY A 45 11.23 29.30 16.82
CA GLY A 45 11.46 27.86 16.58
C GLY A 45 12.52 27.59 15.51
N SER A 46 13.32 26.54 15.66
CA SER A 46 14.17 26.02 14.58
C SER A 46 13.31 25.27 13.55
N LEU A 47 13.56 25.49 12.26
CA LEU A 47 12.96 24.69 11.19
C LEU A 47 13.54 23.28 11.24
N SER A 48 12.69 22.26 11.41
CA SER A 48 13.10 20.86 11.21
C SER A 48 12.83 20.47 9.77
N ALA A 49 13.85 19.97 9.06
CA ALA A 49 13.69 19.38 7.74
C ALA A 49 12.64 18.27 7.74
N GLN A 50 11.60 18.39 6.91
CA GLN A 50 10.56 17.37 6.79
C GLN A 50 11.01 16.24 5.87
N THR A 51 10.75 14.99 6.28
CA THR A 51 11.06 13.83 5.42
C THR A 51 9.93 13.53 4.45
N LEU A 52 10.13 13.83 3.16
CA LEU A 52 9.25 13.35 2.09
C LEU A 52 9.75 12.01 1.54
N GLY A 53 8.93 11.27 0.79
CA GLY A 53 9.43 10.06 0.15
C GLY A 53 8.36 9.05 -0.21
N ILE A 54 8.82 7.86 -0.59
CA ILE A 54 8.00 6.72 -0.99
C ILE A 54 7.83 5.81 0.22
N CYS A 55 6.58 5.58 0.66
CA CYS A 55 6.29 4.59 1.71
C CYS A 55 5.85 3.23 1.16
N HIS A 56 5.40 3.20 -0.10
CA HIS A 56 5.14 1.97 -0.84
C HIS A 56 5.57 2.20 -2.29
N PRO A 57 6.52 1.43 -2.84
CA PRO A 57 6.93 1.62 -4.22
C PRO A 57 5.74 1.41 -5.15
N THR A 58 5.81 1.99 -6.33
CA THR A 58 4.83 1.72 -7.36
C THR A 58 4.88 0.24 -7.66
N THR A 59 3.73 -0.43 -7.63
CA THR A 59 3.62 -1.83 -8.05
C THR A 59 2.55 -1.92 -9.13
N ALA A 60 2.76 -2.83 -10.08
CA ALA A 60 1.87 -3.00 -11.22
C ALA A 60 1.61 -4.49 -11.46
N GLN A 61 0.33 -4.88 -11.46
CA GLN A 61 -0.08 -6.28 -11.62
C GLN A 61 -1.16 -6.42 -12.68
N LEU A 62 -1.00 -7.36 -13.60
CA LEU A 62 -2.02 -7.72 -14.59
C LEU A 62 -2.82 -8.93 -14.11
N ASP A 63 -4.14 -8.88 -14.30
CA ASP A 63 -5.07 -10.00 -14.17
C ASP A 63 -4.86 -10.83 -12.90
N TYR A 64 -4.37 -12.07 -13.06
CA TYR A 64 -4.19 -13.07 -12.02
C TYR A 64 -3.03 -12.78 -11.06
N ILE A 65 -2.12 -11.84 -11.41
CA ILE A 65 -1.06 -11.42 -10.49
C ILE A 65 -1.72 -10.60 -9.39
N ILE A 66 -1.66 -11.08 -8.15
CA ILE A 66 -2.48 -10.53 -7.07
C ILE A 66 -1.89 -9.22 -6.55
N CYS A 67 -0.68 -9.22 -6.01
CA CYS A 67 -0.09 -8.04 -5.34
C CYS A 67 1.45 -8.02 -5.43
N ASN A 68 2.06 -6.93 -4.93
CA ASN A 68 3.49 -6.82 -4.60
C ASN A 68 4.49 -7.07 -5.72
N ASN A 69 4.05 -6.99 -6.97
CA ASN A 69 4.91 -7.10 -8.14
C ASN A 69 5.57 -5.74 -8.45
N ALA A 70 6.69 -5.43 -7.77
CA ALA A 70 7.55 -4.30 -8.11
C ALA A 70 8.55 -4.75 -9.19
N LEU A 71 8.21 -4.59 -10.45
CA LEU A 71 8.97 -5.18 -11.55
C LEU A 71 10.29 -4.44 -11.79
N LYS A 72 11.36 -5.22 -11.99
CA LYS A 72 12.67 -4.69 -12.39
C LYS A 72 12.71 -4.37 -13.88
N THR A 73 13.53 -3.39 -14.24
CA THR A 73 13.89 -3.09 -15.63
C THR A 73 14.32 -4.37 -16.36
N GLY A 74 13.80 -4.59 -17.57
CA GLY A 74 14.04 -5.82 -18.35
C GLY A 74 12.98 -6.92 -18.19
N ASN A 75 11.95 -6.73 -17.36
CA ASN A 75 10.82 -7.66 -17.31
C ASN A 75 9.97 -7.57 -18.60
N PRO A 76 9.61 -8.71 -19.24
CA PRO A 76 8.87 -8.72 -20.50
C PRO A 76 7.35 -8.53 -20.36
N LEU A 77 6.80 -8.43 -19.15
CA LEU A 77 5.35 -8.29 -18.93
C LEU A 77 4.83 -6.98 -19.56
N LYS A 78 4.01 -7.15 -20.60
CA LYS A 78 3.37 -6.08 -21.34
C LYS A 78 1.86 -6.20 -21.23
N ALA A 79 1.22 -5.05 -21.23
CA ALA A 79 -0.22 -4.92 -21.34
C ALA A 79 -0.67 -5.20 -22.78
N GLU A 80 -1.55 -6.18 -22.98
CA GLU A 80 -2.06 -6.56 -24.32
C GLU A 80 -3.43 -5.93 -24.66
N GLY A 81 -4.00 -5.13 -23.76
CA GLY A 81 -5.16 -4.27 -24.06
C GLY A 81 -6.54 -4.93 -23.93
N SER A 82 -6.66 -5.97 -23.10
CA SER A 82 -7.96 -6.46 -22.60
C SER A 82 -7.94 -6.85 -21.11
N GLN A 83 -6.93 -6.37 -20.39
CA GLN A 83 -6.54 -6.86 -19.07
C GLN A 83 -6.96 -5.90 -17.96
N LEU A 84 -7.06 -6.43 -16.74
CA LEU A 84 -7.20 -5.63 -15.53
C LEU A 84 -5.80 -5.30 -15.00
N LEU A 85 -5.44 -4.01 -15.02
CA LEU A 85 -4.24 -3.51 -14.38
C LEU A 85 -4.55 -3.06 -12.96
N LYS A 86 -3.76 -3.52 -12.01
CA LYS A 86 -3.80 -3.10 -10.61
C LYS A 86 -2.53 -2.29 -10.36
N LEU A 87 -2.69 -1.06 -9.87
CA LEU A 87 -1.58 -0.19 -9.49
C LEU A 87 -1.70 0.14 -8.01
N GLN A 88 -0.58 0.09 -7.29
CA GLN A 88 -0.48 0.61 -5.94
C GLN A 88 0.70 1.55 -5.84
N VAL A 89 0.54 2.65 -5.12
CA VAL A 89 1.58 3.65 -4.87
C VAL A 89 1.44 4.15 -3.44
N GLY A 90 2.54 4.61 -2.85
CA GLY A 90 2.48 5.26 -1.54
C GLY A 90 3.57 6.28 -1.33
N ALA A 91 3.19 7.38 -0.70
CA ALA A 91 4.09 8.47 -0.33
C ALA A 91 3.95 8.80 1.16
N HIS A 92 5.00 9.36 1.76
CA HIS A 92 4.95 9.86 3.13
C HIS A 92 5.39 11.32 3.24
N ILE A 93 4.87 11.96 4.29
CA ILE A 93 5.36 13.23 4.80
C ILE A 93 5.70 13.02 6.27
N ASP A 94 6.95 13.28 6.63
CA ASP A 94 7.46 13.17 7.99
C ASP A 94 7.24 11.77 8.61
N GLY A 95 7.34 10.73 7.77
CA GLY A 95 7.05 9.34 8.14
C GLY A 95 5.57 8.96 8.16
N TYR A 96 4.64 9.89 8.02
CA TYR A 96 3.20 9.59 7.92
C TYR A 96 2.88 9.18 6.48
N GLY A 97 2.75 7.87 6.26
CA GLY A 97 2.52 7.29 4.94
C GLY A 97 1.04 7.20 4.57
N ALA A 98 0.75 7.39 3.29
CA ALA A 98 -0.53 7.07 2.66
C ALA A 98 -0.26 6.15 1.46
N VAL A 99 -0.98 5.02 1.41
CA VAL A 99 -0.92 4.05 0.30
C VAL A 99 -2.28 4.03 -0.37
N VAL A 100 -2.29 4.04 -1.70
CA VAL A 100 -3.51 3.92 -2.51
C VAL A 100 -3.32 2.87 -3.58
N GLY A 101 -4.33 2.02 -3.74
CA GLY A 101 -4.43 1.02 -4.80
C GLY A 101 -5.65 1.26 -5.67
N GLY A 102 -5.54 0.95 -6.96
CA GLY A 102 -6.62 1.14 -7.93
C GLY A 102 -6.61 0.09 -9.04
N ASN A 103 -7.80 -0.17 -9.57
CA ASN A 103 -8.06 -1.04 -10.71
C ASN A 103 -8.25 -0.19 -11.97
N PHE A 104 -7.53 -0.51 -13.05
CA PHE A 104 -7.52 0.19 -14.32
C PHE A 104 -7.81 -0.81 -15.45
N LEU A 105 -8.85 -0.52 -16.24
CA LEU A 105 -9.20 -1.36 -17.39
C LEU A 105 -8.30 -0.98 -18.56
N LEU A 106 -7.51 -1.95 -19.02
CA LEU A 106 -6.74 -1.82 -20.24
C LEU A 106 -7.61 -2.36 -21.38
N GLY A 107 -8.50 -1.54 -21.92
CA GLY A 107 -9.42 -1.92 -23.01
C GLY A 107 -10.82 -2.38 -22.55
N GLU A 108 -11.57 -2.98 -23.48
CA GLU A 108 -13.01 -3.25 -23.33
C GLU A 108 -13.29 -4.71 -22.89
N SER A 109 -12.82 -5.09 -21.70
CA SER A 109 -13.17 -6.39 -21.11
C SER A 109 -14.37 -6.27 -20.18
N LEU A 110 -15.50 -6.86 -20.57
CA LEU A 110 -16.72 -6.87 -19.76
C LEU A 110 -16.52 -7.61 -18.42
N ALA A 111 -15.76 -8.71 -18.43
CA ALA A 111 -15.45 -9.48 -17.23
C ALA A 111 -14.62 -8.64 -16.24
N ALA A 112 -13.51 -8.06 -16.70
CA ALA A 112 -12.66 -7.20 -15.89
C ALA A 112 -13.43 -5.99 -15.34
N LYS A 113 -14.30 -5.39 -16.16
CA LYS A 113 -15.15 -4.26 -15.74
C LYS A 113 -16.13 -4.64 -14.64
N LYS A 114 -16.77 -5.81 -14.73
CA LYS A 114 -17.67 -6.32 -13.69
C LYS A 114 -16.92 -6.60 -12.40
N LEU A 115 -15.75 -7.25 -12.49
CA LEU A 115 -14.92 -7.56 -11.32
C LEU A 115 -14.41 -6.28 -10.63
N ALA A 116 -13.85 -5.32 -11.39
CA ALA A 116 -13.40 -4.04 -10.84
C ALA A 116 -14.52 -3.25 -10.16
N LYS A 117 -15.73 -3.25 -10.75
CA LYS A 117 -16.90 -2.62 -10.16
C LYS A 117 -17.28 -3.30 -8.85
N ALA A 118 -17.31 -4.63 -8.82
CA ALA A 118 -17.64 -5.35 -7.61
C ALA A 118 -16.61 -5.14 -6.49
N ALA A 119 -15.31 -5.13 -6.83
CA ALA A 119 -14.25 -4.82 -5.87
C ALA A 119 -14.45 -3.44 -5.23
N THR A 120 -14.88 -2.46 -6.04
CA THR A 120 -15.18 -1.10 -5.58
C THR A 120 -16.39 -1.07 -4.64
N GLU A 121 -17.46 -1.81 -4.95
CA GLU A 121 -18.64 -1.86 -4.08
C GLU A 121 -18.36 -2.60 -2.76
N VAL A 122 -17.59 -3.70 -2.79
CA VAL A 122 -17.12 -4.39 -1.58
C VAL A 122 -16.23 -3.46 -0.75
N ALA A 123 -15.32 -2.72 -1.37
CA ALA A 123 -14.47 -1.76 -0.65
C ALA A 123 -15.29 -0.67 0.04
N LYS A 124 -16.30 -0.10 -0.61
CA LYS A 124 -17.23 0.87 0.01
C LYS A 124 -17.95 0.26 1.21
N LEU A 125 -18.48 -0.95 1.04
CA LEU A 125 -19.18 -1.67 2.10
C LEU A 125 -18.28 -1.91 3.32
N VAL A 126 -17.04 -2.36 3.09
CA VAL A 126 -16.01 -2.56 4.11
C VAL A 126 -15.72 -1.24 4.83
N LEU A 127 -15.50 -0.15 4.08
CA LEU A 127 -15.27 1.17 4.67
C LEU A 127 -16.45 1.67 5.50
N ASP A 128 -17.69 1.43 5.07
CA ASP A 128 -18.90 1.79 5.83
C ASP A 128 -19.03 1.04 7.16
N THR A 129 -18.33 -0.09 7.31
CA THR A 129 -18.26 -0.83 8.58
C THR A 129 -17.25 -0.26 9.57
N ILE A 130 -16.28 0.54 9.11
CA ILE A 130 -15.22 1.11 9.96
C ILE A 130 -15.79 2.31 10.71
N LYS A 131 -16.09 2.12 11.99
CA LYS A 131 -16.55 3.14 12.92
C LYS A 131 -15.86 2.95 14.25
N VAL A 132 -15.67 4.04 15.00
CA VAL A 132 -15.20 4.00 16.40
C VAL A 132 -16.22 3.22 17.25
N SER A 133 -16.02 1.92 17.32
CA SER A 133 -16.91 0.95 17.94
C SER A 133 -16.24 -0.43 17.92
N ILE A 134 -16.79 -1.37 18.71
CA ILE A 134 -16.38 -2.76 18.63
C ILE A 134 -17.00 -3.38 17.38
N ILE A 135 -16.17 -3.96 16.53
CA ILE A 135 -16.61 -4.77 15.41
C ILE A 135 -16.07 -6.20 15.56
N THR A 136 -16.67 -7.14 14.83
CA THR A 136 -16.17 -8.50 14.70
C THR A 136 -15.94 -8.79 13.23
N SER A 137 -14.81 -9.43 12.89
CA SER A 137 -14.50 -9.76 11.48
C SER A 137 -15.62 -10.59 10.85
N LYS A 138 -16.22 -11.51 11.63
CA LYS A 138 -17.37 -12.33 11.21
C LYS A 138 -18.56 -11.51 10.72
N ARG A 139 -18.89 -10.40 11.38
CA ARG A 139 -20.03 -9.57 11.00
C ARG A 139 -19.80 -8.88 9.66
N VAL A 140 -18.57 -8.42 9.41
CA VAL A 140 -18.19 -7.79 8.14
C VAL A 140 -18.21 -8.83 7.02
N VAL A 141 -17.65 -10.02 7.24
CA VAL A 141 -17.67 -11.12 6.28
C VAL A 141 -19.09 -11.55 5.93
N ALA A 142 -19.95 -11.78 6.93
CA ALA A 142 -21.34 -12.17 6.69
C ALA A 142 -22.12 -11.13 5.86
N LEU A 143 -21.79 -9.84 5.99
CA LEU A 143 -22.40 -8.78 5.19
C LEU A 143 -21.92 -8.84 3.73
N ILE A 144 -20.64 -9.11 3.50
CA ILE A 144 -20.06 -9.26 2.16
C ILE A 144 -20.63 -10.50 1.46
N ASP A 145 -20.62 -11.66 2.14
CA ASP A 145 -21.10 -12.93 1.58
C ASP A 145 -22.57 -12.87 1.17
N ASN A 146 -23.41 -12.15 1.93
CA ASN A 146 -24.82 -11.98 1.62
C ASN A 146 -25.04 -11.15 0.34
N LEU A 147 -24.28 -10.07 0.18
CA LEU A 147 -24.44 -9.13 -0.93
C LEU A 147 -23.71 -9.57 -2.20
N PHE A 148 -22.67 -10.40 -2.06
CA PHE A 148 -21.79 -10.84 -3.15
C PHE A 148 -21.51 -12.35 -3.13
N PRO A 149 -22.54 -13.23 -3.13
CA PRO A 149 -22.38 -14.68 -2.91
C PRO A 149 -21.61 -15.41 -4.01
N LEU A 150 -21.43 -14.78 -5.18
CA LEU A 150 -20.71 -15.34 -6.33
C LEU A 150 -19.27 -14.83 -6.44
N LEU A 151 -18.86 -13.91 -5.56
CA LEU A 151 -17.49 -13.42 -5.52
C LEU A 151 -16.81 -14.01 -4.31
N LEU A 152 -15.65 -14.59 -4.54
CA LEU A 152 -14.83 -15.06 -3.45
C LEU A 152 -13.97 -13.89 -3.03
N ALA A 153 -14.40 -13.22 -1.96
CA ALA A 153 -13.53 -12.31 -1.24
C ALA A 153 -12.40 -13.15 -0.65
N TRP A 154 -11.21 -13.02 -1.24
CA TRP A 154 -10.06 -13.82 -0.85
C TRP A 154 -9.36 -13.19 0.35
N ARG A 155 -9.17 -11.87 0.33
CA ARG A 155 -8.49 -11.15 1.40
C ARG A 155 -9.04 -9.75 1.54
N ALA A 156 -9.30 -9.36 2.78
CA ALA A 156 -9.44 -7.96 3.13
C ALA A 156 -8.68 -7.74 4.43
N SER A 157 -7.60 -6.97 4.36
CA SER A 157 -6.73 -6.72 5.50
C SER A 157 -6.62 -5.23 5.78
N TRP A 158 -6.61 -4.88 7.05
CA TRP A 158 -6.44 -3.51 7.49
C TRP A 158 -5.17 -3.39 8.30
N HIS A 159 -4.31 -2.47 7.91
CA HIS A 159 -3.02 -2.24 8.56
C HIS A 159 -3.05 -0.86 9.19
N GLN A 160 -2.90 -0.81 10.52
CA GLN A 160 -2.76 0.47 11.22
C GLN A 160 -1.49 1.16 10.76
N HIS A 161 -1.56 2.46 10.51
CA HIS A 161 -0.42 3.30 10.23
C HIS A 161 0.01 4.02 11.51
N THR A 162 1.31 4.06 11.73
CA THR A 162 1.96 4.95 12.68
C THR A 162 3.06 5.73 11.97
N GLN A 163 3.68 6.68 12.65
CA GLN A 163 4.78 7.43 12.05
C GLN A 163 5.94 6.46 11.72
N TYR A 164 6.36 6.44 10.46
CA TYR A 164 7.38 5.56 9.87
C TYR A 164 7.00 4.07 9.77
N ASP A 165 5.73 3.72 9.94
CA ASP A 165 5.27 2.34 9.80
C ASP A 165 3.86 2.25 9.20
N ILE A 166 3.77 1.75 7.98
CA ILE A 166 2.49 1.48 7.27
C ILE A 166 1.93 0.07 7.57
N GLN A 167 2.65 -0.71 8.37
CA GLN A 167 2.32 -2.08 8.79
C GLN A 167 2.34 -2.16 10.32
N GLY A 168 1.73 -1.16 10.96
CA GLY A 168 1.76 -0.93 12.40
C GLY A 168 1.09 -2.04 13.21
N PRO A 169 0.99 -1.84 14.54
CA PRO A 169 0.79 -2.94 15.49
C PRO A 169 -0.60 -3.61 15.44
N LYS A 170 -1.64 -2.90 14.97
CA LYS A 170 -2.98 -3.47 14.77
C LYS A 170 -3.15 -3.88 13.30
N GLU A 171 -3.18 -5.19 13.05
CA GLU A 171 -3.57 -5.78 11.77
C GLU A 171 -4.87 -6.56 11.92
N ILE A 172 -5.83 -6.26 11.05
CA ILE A 172 -7.13 -6.92 11.02
C ILE A 172 -7.24 -7.70 9.73
N ASP A 173 -7.25 -9.02 9.83
CA ASP A 173 -7.54 -9.92 8.71
C ASP A 173 -9.02 -10.30 8.76
N LEU A 174 -9.77 -9.86 7.77
CA LEU A 174 -11.19 -10.19 7.66
C LEU A 174 -11.41 -11.59 7.11
N PHE A 175 -10.46 -12.14 6.34
CA PHE A 175 -10.59 -13.45 5.69
C PHE A 175 -9.38 -14.32 6.04
N PRO A 176 -9.25 -14.76 7.31
CA PRO A 176 -8.11 -15.53 7.75
C PRO A 176 -8.00 -16.85 6.98
N SER A 177 -6.81 -17.15 6.46
CA SER A 177 -6.52 -18.39 5.73
C SER A 177 -6.32 -19.58 6.67
N GLY A 178 -6.79 -20.77 6.27
CA GLY A 178 -6.58 -22.03 6.99
C GLY A 178 -7.40 -22.10 8.30
N ASP A 179 -6.83 -22.69 9.34
CA ASP A 179 -7.51 -22.87 10.65
C ASP A 179 -7.43 -21.63 11.56
N LYS A 180 -7.01 -20.48 11.03
CA LYS A 180 -6.90 -19.25 11.82
C LYS A 180 -8.30 -18.75 12.20
N PRO A 181 -8.60 -18.55 13.50
CA PRO A 181 -9.90 -18.04 13.90
C PRO A 181 -10.08 -16.58 13.46
N TYR A 182 -11.32 -16.20 13.19
CA TYR A 182 -11.69 -14.80 13.07
C TYR A 182 -11.28 -14.03 14.33
N GLN A 183 -10.74 -12.83 14.11
CA GLN A 183 -10.45 -11.90 15.19
C GLN A 183 -11.76 -11.36 15.78
N GLU A 184 -11.84 -11.33 17.11
CA GLU A 184 -12.99 -10.86 17.87
C GLU A 184 -12.57 -9.66 18.74
N GLY A 185 -13.50 -8.76 19.03
CA GLY A 185 -13.24 -7.63 19.92
C GLY A 185 -12.29 -6.58 19.34
N ILE A 186 -12.22 -6.45 18.01
CA ILE A 186 -11.46 -5.40 17.35
C ILE A 186 -12.09 -4.06 17.69
N PHE A 187 -11.29 -3.14 18.21
CA PHE A 187 -11.72 -1.80 18.59
C PHE A 187 -10.88 -0.74 17.87
N PHE A 188 -11.58 0.09 17.11
CA PHE A 188 -11.00 1.27 16.49
C PHE A 188 -11.06 2.46 17.44
N GLU A 189 -9.93 3.14 17.58
CA GLU A 189 -9.77 4.32 18.41
C GLU A 189 -9.76 5.60 17.58
N THR A 190 -10.17 6.71 18.20
CA THR A 190 -10.10 8.02 17.56
C THR A 190 -8.63 8.39 17.31
N GLY A 191 -8.31 8.83 16.09
CA GLY A 191 -6.97 9.22 15.70
C GLY A 191 -6.13 8.10 15.08
N GLU A 192 -6.66 6.87 15.03
CA GLU A 192 -6.00 5.80 14.27
C GLU A 192 -6.19 5.99 12.77
N VAL A 193 -5.16 5.61 12.01
CA VAL A 193 -5.14 5.65 10.56
C VAL A 193 -4.91 4.22 10.08
N TYR A 194 -5.63 3.80 9.05
CA TYR A 194 -5.50 2.45 8.48
C TYR A 194 -5.39 2.51 6.96
N THR A 195 -4.56 1.66 6.37
CA THR A 195 -4.78 1.21 4.99
C THR A 195 -5.76 0.05 5.01
N VAL A 196 -6.77 0.12 4.16
CA VAL A 196 -7.78 -0.92 3.97
C VAL A 196 -7.58 -1.51 2.59
N GLU A 197 -7.18 -2.77 2.53
CA GLU A 197 -7.05 -3.51 1.28
C GLU A 197 -8.20 -4.50 1.12
N VAL A 198 -8.74 -4.59 -0.09
CA VAL A 198 -9.79 -5.54 -0.46
C VAL A 198 -9.40 -6.20 -1.77
N TRP A 199 -9.29 -7.52 -1.73
CA TRP A 199 -8.96 -8.39 -2.84
C TRP A 199 -10.10 -9.38 -3.06
N ILE A 200 -10.70 -9.32 -4.24
CA ILE A 200 -11.72 -10.27 -4.67
C ILE A 200 -11.22 -11.02 -5.91
N THR A 201 -11.74 -12.23 -6.10
CA THR A 201 -11.41 -13.06 -7.26
C THR A 201 -12.66 -13.72 -7.83
N ASP A 202 -12.61 -13.99 -9.13
CA ASP A 202 -13.57 -14.81 -9.87
C ASP A 202 -13.04 -16.22 -10.16
N ALA A 203 -11.85 -16.57 -9.63
CA ALA A 203 -11.31 -17.92 -9.69
C ALA A 203 -12.17 -18.91 -8.90
N GLU A 204 -12.24 -20.17 -9.34
CA GLU A 204 -12.97 -21.23 -8.63
C GLU A 204 -12.33 -21.56 -7.26
N ASP A 205 -11.00 -21.54 -7.19
CA ASP A 205 -10.23 -21.63 -5.94
C ASP A 205 -9.64 -20.25 -5.62
N PRO A 206 -10.03 -19.62 -4.49
CA PRO A 206 -9.54 -18.29 -4.13
C PRO A 206 -8.15 -18.32 -3.49
N ALA A 207 -7.58 -19.50 -3.20
CA ALA A 207 -6.30 -19.61 -2.53
C ALA A 207 -5.13 -19.16 -3.45
N PRO A 208 -4.34 -18.16 -3.05
CA PRO A 208 -3.23 -17.64 -3.83
C PRO A 208 -2.12 -18.67 -3.88
N GLN A 209 -1.51 -18.82 -5.05
CA GLN A 209 -0.32 -19.64 -5.23
C GLN A 209 0.91 -18.74 -5.37
N PRO A 210 2.08 -19.14 -4.82
CA PRO A 210 3.33 -18.45 -5.10
C PRO A 210 3.59 -18.40 -6.60
N ALA A 211 3.85 -17.21 -7.14
CA ALA A 211 4.23 -17.05 -8.54
C ALA A 211 5.68 -17.53 -8.72
N VAL A 212 5.87 -18.80 -9.09
CA VAL A 212 7.20 -19.41 -9.25
C VAL A 212 8.05 -18.78 -10.35
N GLU A 213 7.42 -18.06 -11.28
CA GLU A 213 8.08 -17.37 -12.39
C GLU A 213 8.38 -15.89 -12.12
N LEU A 214 7.97 -15.36 -10.96
CA LEU A 214 8.16 -13.96 -10.59
C LEU A 214 9.09 -13.83 -9.38
N ASP A 215 10.09 -12.97 -9.52
CA ASP A 215 10.98 -12.62 -8.42
C ASP A 215 10.22 -11.90 -7.30
N LYS A 216 10.51 -12.26 -6.04
CA LYS A 216 10.10 -11.44 -4.89
C LYS A 216 10.97 -10.18 -4.81
N THR A 217 10.43 -9.05 -5.23
CA THR A 217 11.15 -7.77 -5.31
C THR A 217 10.76 -6.76 -4.23
N LEU A 218 9.59 -6.90 -3.62
CA LEU A 218 9.15 -6.04 -2.52
C LEU A 218 9.62 -6.59 -1.16
N HIS A 219 10.32 -5.74 -0.40
CA HIS A 219 10.83 -6.06 0.93
C HIS A 219 10.65 -4.85 1.85
N GLN A 220 10.36 -5.10 3.13
CA GLN A 220 10.29 -4.09 4.17
C GLN A 220 11.35 -4.40 5.23
N ILE A 221 12.04 -3.35 5.70
CA ILE A 221 12.97 -3.46 6.82
C ILE A 221 12.20 -3.08 8.11
N PRO A 222 12.09 -3.99 9.09
CA PRO A 222 11.48 -3.66 10.37
C PRO A 222 12.28 -2.54 11.08
N PRO A 223 11.63 -1.52 11.67
CA PRO A 223 12.31 -0.41 12.36
C PRO A 223 13.28 -0.86 13.48
N SER A 224 13.02 -2.01 14.08
CA SER A 224 13.73 -2.57 15.25
C SER A 224 14.61 -3.79 14.93
N LYS A 225 14.94 -4.04 13.66
CA LYS A 225 15.75 -5.20 13.30
C LYS A 225 17.17 -5.08 13.87
N ASP A 226 17.54 -5.99 14.78
CA ASP A 226 18.94 -6.12 15.22
C ASP A 226 19.80 -6.64 14.05
N ILE A 227 20.82 -5.85 13.71
CA ILE A 227 21.79 -6.14 12.63
C ILE A 227 23.20 -6.43 13.17
N SER A 228 23.39 -6.47 14.49
CA SER A 228 24.71 -6.64 15.13
C SER A 228 25.42 -7.91 14.68
N GLY A 229 24.67 -8.99 14.41
CA GLY A 229 25.18 -10.27 13.93
C GLY A 229 25.46 -10.38 12.43
N LEU A 230 25.18 -9.34 11.63
CA LEU A 230 25.40 -9.37 10.17
C LEU A 230 26.88 -9.10 9.81
N SER A 231 27.28 -9.56 8.61
CA SER A 231 28.61 -9.27 8.04
C SER A 231 28.79 -7.77 7.80
N ALA A 232 30.03 -7.32 7.61
CA ALA A 232 30.32 -5.93 7.29
C ALA A 232 29.62 -5.47 5.99
N GLU A 233 29.63 -6.29 4.93
CA GLU A 233 28.97 -5.93 3.67
C GLU A 233 27.45 -5.82 3.84
N LEU A 234 26.84 -6.71 4.62
CA LEU A 234 25.39 -6.67 4.87
C LEU A 234 25.00 -5.47 5.74
N LYS A 235 25.83 -5.09 6.71
CA LYS A 235 25.62 -3.86 7.50
C LYS A 235 25.72 -2.61 6.64
N GLU A 236 26.67 -2.57 5.71
CA GLU A 236 26.82 -1.47 4.75
C GLU A 236 25.63 -1.40 3.79
N ALA A 237 25.21 -2.53 3.24
CA ALA A 237 24.01 -2.60 2.40
C ALA A 237 22.75 -2.16 3.16
N TYR A 238 22.57 -2.64 4.40
CA TYR A 238 21.47 -2.23 5.27
C TYR A 238 21.49 -0.72 5.53
N LYS A 239 22.66 -0.15 5.83
CA LYS A 239 22.83 1.30 6.01
C LYS A 239 22.46 2.06 4.74
N CYS A 240 22.98 1.64 3.58
CA CYS A 240 22.67 2.25 2.29
C CYS A 240 21.15 2.23 1.98
N ILE A 241 20.47 1.11 2.26
CA ILE A 241 19.02 0.99 2.06
C ILE A 241 18.26 1.88 3.05
N THR A 242 18.59 1.81 4.35
CA THR A 242 17.91 2.61 5.38
C THR A 242 18.11 4.09 5.20
N ASP A 243 19.32 4.53 4.81
CA ASP A 243 19.58 5.92 4.44
C ASP A 243 18.70 6.30 3.24
N LYS A 244 18.68 5.52 2.16
CA LYS A 244 17.84 5.83 0.96
C LYS A 244 16.33 5.87 1.24
N VAL A 245 15.83 5.05 2.15
CA VAL A 245 14.41 5.01 2.53
C VAL A 245 14.06 6.09 3.57
N ARG A 246 15.05 6.59 4.33
CA ARG A 246 14.88 7.70 5.31
C ARG A 246 15.26 9.08 4.76
N LEU A 247 15.97 9.14 3.63
CA LEU A 247 16.58 10.35 3.07
C LEU A 247 15.52 11.31 2.54
N HIS A 248 14.98 12.16 3.41
CA HIS A 248 14.72 13.59 3.15
C HIS A 248 14.99 14.42 4.43
N GLN A 249 15.83 13.94 5.36
CA GLN A 249 16.41 14.80 6.41
C GLN A 249 17.63 15.49 5.80
N ILE A 250 17.45 16.65 5.17
CA ILE A 250 18.52 17.62 4.90
C ILE A 250 18.17 18.90 5.63
#